data_AF-A0A6I1N846-F1
#
_entry.id   AF-A0A6I1N846-F1
#
_cell.length_a   1.000
_cell.length_b   1.000
_cell.length_c   1.000
_cell.angle_alpha   90.00
_cell.angle_beta   90.00
_cell.angle_gamma   90.00
#
_symmetry.space_group_name_H-M   'P 1'
#
loop_
_entity.id
_entity.type
_entity.pdbx_description
1 polymer ?
#
loop_
_entity_poly.entity_id
_entity_poly.type
_entity_poly.pdbx_seq_one_letter_code
_entity_poly.pdbx_strand_id
1 'polypeptide(L)'
;MKSTIILLLVSALTDVNAASDKANYNTIYEAHSRRIGEVVARYIKTHDDPCLTIEVLDPDKKWIILSRKKICSINGKSFIDQVTYSNFEKITFSDKGITSSLLVFPLLPAARERYDCLIPIKGPTIGALACSKPTYEYD
;
A
#
# COMPACT_ATOMS: atom_id res chain seq x y z
N MET A 1 -19.71 58.86 -20.97
CA MET A 1 -20.09 57.43 -21.14
C MET A 1 -18.83 56.60 -21.26
N LYS A 2 -18.41 55.92 -20.19
CA LYS A 2 -17.47 54.78 -20.22
C LYS A 2 -17.87 53.89 -19.04
N SER A 3 -18.63 52.84 -19.35
CA SER A 3 -19.11 51.87 -18.35
C SER A 3 -18.08 50.76 -18.24
N THR A 4 -17.40 50.69 -17.10
CA THR A 4 -16.44 49.63 -16.79
C THR A 4 -17.20 48.41 -16.27
N ILE A 5 -17.19 47.31 -17.03
CA ILE A 5 -17.73 46.02 -16.60
C ILE A 5 -16.70 45.33 -15.71
N ILE A 6 -17.05 45.07 -14.45
CA ILE A 6 -16.25 44.28 -13.51
C ILE A 6 -16.75 42.84 -13.57
N LEU A 7 -15.89 41.92 -14.03
CA LEU A 7 -16.15 40.49 -14.09
C LEU A 7 -15.73 39.86 -12.75
N LEU A 8 -16.70 39.44 -11.94
CA LEU A 8 -16.46 38.69 -10.70
C LEU A 8 -16.22 37.21 -11.02
N LEU A 9 -14.97 36.76 -10.93
CA LEU A 9 -14.62 35.33 -10.91
C LEU A 9 -14.96 34.77 -9.53
N VAL A 10 -16.07 34.05 -9.44
CA VAL A 10 -16.41 33.22 -8.28
C VAL A 10 -15.65 31.90 -8.43
N SER A 11 -14.51 31.77 -7.75
CA SER A 11 -13.81 30.49 -7.67
C SER A 11 -14.58 29.55 -6.74
N ALA A 12 -15.29 28.58 -7.32
CA ALA A 12 -15.93 27.51 -6.57
C ALA A 12 -14.83 26.67 -5.88
N LEU A 13 -14.78 26.73 -4.56
CA LEU A 13 -14.04 25.77 -3.74
C LEU A 13 -14.79 24.44 -3.87
N THR A 14 -14.29 23.56 -4.73
CA THR A 14 -14.73 22.16 -4.73
C THR A 14 -14.07 21.49 -3.54
N ASP A 15 -14.81 21.32 -2.45
CA ASP A 15 -14.45 20.46 -1.35
C ASP A 15 -14.34 19.02 -1.87
N VAL A 16 -13.12 18.59 -2.18
CA VAL A 16 -12.81 17.18 -2.38
C VAL A 16 -12.93 16.52 -1.01
N ASN A 17 -14.12 16.00 -0.72
CA ASN A 17 -14.34 15.08 0.39
C ASN A 17 -13.48 13.83 0.13
N ALA A 18 -12.26 13.83 0.66
CA ALA A 18 -11.49 12.63 0.86
C ALA A 18 -12.24 11.79 1.91
N ALA A 19 -13.16 10.94 1.45
CA ALA A 19 -13.79 9.95 2.29
C ALA A 19 -12.69 9.10 2.93
N SER A 20 -12.49 9.29 4.23
CA SER A 20 -11.65 8.41 5.03
C SER A 20 -12.40 7.09 5.13
N ASP A 21 -12.09 6.15 4.24
CA ASP A 21 -12.57 4.77 4.36
C ASP A 21 -12.09 4.23 5.70
N LYS A 22 -13.03 4.21 6.64
CA LYS A 22 -12.85 3.65 7.97
C LYS A 22 -12.58 2.16 7.77
N ALA A 23 -11.46 1.67 8.28
CA ALA A 23 -11.09 0.27 8.12
C ALA A 23 -12.24 -0.63 8.62
N ASN A 24 -12.75 -1.50 7.76
CA ASN A 24 -13.67 -2.55 8.19
C ASN A 24 -12.86 -3.64 8.91
N TYR A 25 -12.80 -3.57 10.23
CA TYR A 25 -12.00 -4.51 11.02
C TYR A 25 -12.48 -5.96 10.90
N ASN A 26 -13.73 -6.20 10.49
CA ASN A 26 -14.28 -7.55 10.33
C ASN A 26 -13.68 -8.31 9.13
N THR A 27 -13.06 -7.60 8.19
CA THR A 27 -12.45 -8.22 7.01
C THR A 27 -10.94 -8.40 7.18
N ILE A 28 -10.33 -7.86 8.24
CA ILE A 28 -8.89 -7.98 8.49
C ILE A 28 -8.61 -9.35 9.14
N TYR A 29 -7.76 -10.16 8.49
CA TYR A 29 -7.34 -11.45 9.06
C TYR A 29 -5.92 -11.44 9.61
N GLU A 30 -5.11 -10.46 9.22
CA GLU A 30 -3.75 -10.32 9.73
C GLU A 30 -3.36 -8.84 9.78
N ALA A 31 -2.87 -8.39 10.93
CA ALA A 31 -2.27 -7.08 11.06
C ALA A 31 -1.19 -7.11 12.14
N HIS A 32 -0.02 -6.58 11.81
CA HIS A 32 1.07 -6.42 12.77
C HIS A 32 1.65 -5.02 12.64
N SER A 33 2.29 -4.55 13.71
CA SER A 33 2.93 -3.24 13.76
C SER A 33 4.27 -3.28 14.49
N ARG A 34 5.21 -2.44 14.08
CA ARG A 34 6.48 -2.22 14.76
C ARG A 34 6.91 -0.76 14.65
N ARG A 35 7.55 -0.25 15.69
CA ARG A 35 8.24 1.06 15.64
C ARG A 35 9.46 0.99 14.71
N ILE A 36 9.59 1.96 13.81
CA ILE A 36 10.74 2.15 12.92
C ILE A 36 11.19 3.61 13.07
N GLY A 37 12.27 3.84 13.81
CA GLY A 37 12.65 5.19 14.23
C GLY A 37 11.57 5.84 15.08
N GLU A 38 11.08 7.00 14.67
CA GLU A 38 10.08 7.79 15.42
C GLU A 38 8.63 7.40 15.10
N VAL A 39 8.41 6.67 13.99
CA VAL A 39 7.06 6.29 13.55
C VAL A 39 6.75 4.83 13.89
N VAL A 40 5.47 4.47 13.81
CA VAL A 40 5.03 3.07 13.85
C VAL A 40 4.55 2.64 12.47
N ALA A 41 5.15 1.58 11.93
CA ALA A 41 4.71 0.95 10.70
C ALA A 41 3.70 -0.16 11.01
N ARG A 42 2.64 -0.27 10.22
CA ARG A 42 1.64 -1.34 10.29
C ARG A 42 1.43 -1.92 8.89
N TYR A 43 1.34 -3.24 8.78
CA TYR A 43 0.74 -3.88 7.61
C TYR A 43 -0.59 -4.52 7.98
N ILE A 44 -1.46 -4.63 6.98
CA ILE A 44 -2.81 -5.16 7.10
C ILE A 44 -3.09 -6.04 5.88
N LYS A 45 -3.56 -7.26 6.12
CA LYS A 45 -4.12 -8.17 5.12
C LYS A 45 -5.61 -8.33 5.37
N THR A 46 -6.38 -8.26 4.29
CA THR A 46 -7.83 -8.27 4.30
C THR A 46 -8.33 -9.47 3.50
N HIS A 47 -9.38 -10.13 3.96
CA HIS A 47 -10.03 -11.21 3.23
C HIS A 47 -10.48 -10.71 1.85
N ASP A 48 -10.36 -11.57 0.85
CA ASP A 48 -10.76 -11.31 -0.54
C ASP A 48 -10.08 -10.08 -1.19
N ASP A 49 -8.99 -9.58 -0.60
CA ASP A 49 -8.16 -8.51 -1.13
C ASP A 49 -6.73 -9.02 -1.31
N PRO A 50 -6.25 -9.23 -2.55
CA PRO A 50 -4.91 -9.75 -2.79
C PRO A 50 -3.82 -8.69 -2.55
N CYS A 51 -4.21 -7.45 -2.24
CA CYS A 51 -3.27 -6.37 -1.99
C CYS A 51 -2.83 -6.29 -0.53
N LEU A 52 -1.61 -5.80 -0.30
CA LEU A 52 -1.09 -5.51 1.04
C LEU A 52 -1.29 -4.02 1.37
N THR A 53 -1.96 -3.72 2.48
CA THR A 53 -2.08 -2.33 2.97
C THR A 53 -0.97 -2.05 3.97
N ILE A 54 -0.24 -0.96 3.75
CA ILE A 54 0.80 -0.44 4.63
C ILE A 54 0.36 0.92 5.16
N GLU A 55 0.58 1.15 6.44
CA GLU A 55 0.32 2.42 7.10
C GLU A 55 1.53 2.82 7.95
N VAL A 56 1.77 4.12 8.00
CA VAL A 56 2.69 4.73 8.94
C VAL A 56 1.88 5.61 9.88
N LEU A 57 2.07 5.41 11.17
CA LEU A 57 1.35 6.10 12.24
C LEU A 57 2.31 6.95 13.06
N ASP A 58 1.80 8.07 13.57
CA ASP A 58 2.47 8.92 14.55
C ASP A 58 2.06 8.49 15.96
N PRO A 59 2.92 7.77 16.71
CA PRO A 59 2.57 7.31 18.06
C PRO A 59 2.39 8.47 19.04
N ASP A 60 2.98 9.63 18.78
CA ASP A 60 2.98 10.78 19.68
C ASP A 60 1.78 11.72 19.41
N LYS A 61 1.16 11.59 18.23
CA LYS A 61 -0.06 12.31 17.83
C LYS A 61 -1.29 11.42 17.81
N LYS A 62 -1.53 10.70 18.91
CA LYS A 62 -2.73 9.84 19.08
C LYS A 62 -2.92 8.82 17.95
N TRP A 63 -1.83 8.28 17.40
CA TRP A 63 -1.87 7.24 16.36
C TRP A 63 -2.54 7.70 15.06
N ILE A 64 -2.44 8.99 14.71
CA ILE A 64 -2.89 9.43 13.38
C ILE A 64 -2.13 8.68 12.28
N ILE A 65 -2.83 8.36 11.19
CA ILE A 65 -2.23 7.78 10.01
C ILE A 65 -1.53 8.92 9.26
N LEU A 66 -0.20 8.89 9.22
CA LEU A 66 0.64 9.85 8.49
C LEU A 66 0.64 9.54 7.00
N SER A 67 0.66 8.25 6.65
CA SER A 67 0.53 7.80 5.27
C SER A 67 -0.05 6.40 5.21
N ARG A 68 -0.72 6.11 4.09
CA ARG A 68 -1.29 4.81 3.75
C ARG A 68 -0.93 4.50 2.31
N LYS A 69 -0.54 3.25 2.03
CA LYS A 69 -0.29 2.75 0.70
C LYS A 69 -0.84 1.34 0.54
N LYS A 70 -1.59 1.11 -0.53
CA LYS A 70 -2.08 -0.22 -0.90
C LYS A 70 -1.24 -0.74 -2.06
N ILE A 71 -0.62 -1.90 -1.88
CA ILE A 71 0.28 -2.52 -2.85
C ILE A 71 -0.49 -3.62 -3.56
N CYS A 72 -0.84 -3.36 -4.82
CA CYS A 72 -1.73 -4.21 -5.63
C CYS A 72 -1.10 -4.72 -6.92
N SER A 73 0.21 -4.59 -7.09
CA SER A 73 0.86 -4.96 -8.34
C SER A 73 2.34 -5.26 -8.17
N ILE A 74 2.88 -6.06 -9.08
CA ILE A 74 4.31 -6.29 -9.26
C ILE A 74 4.66 -6.15 -10.74
N ASN A 75 5.75 -5.45 -11.06
CA ASN A 75 6.22 -5.29 -12.45
C ASN A 75 5.12 -4.80 -13.42
N GLY A 76 4.22 -3.93 -12.95
CA GLY A 76 3.07 -3.43 -13.72
C GLY A 76 1.90 -4.39 -13.87
N LYS A 77 1.99 -5.63 -13.36
CA LYS A 77 0.90 -6.60 -13.35
C LYS A 77 0.07 -6.46 -12.07
N SER A 78 -1.23 -6.27 -12.25
CA SER A 78 -2.23 -6.19 -11.19
C SER A 78 -2.46 -7.55 -10.51
N PHE A 79 -2.54 -7.53 -9.18
CA PHE A 79 -2.92 -8.68 -8.35
C PHE A 79 -4.41 -9.01 -8.40
N ILE A 80 -5.23 -8.08 -8.91
CA ILE A 80 -6.69 -8.20 -8.93
C ILE A 80 -7.14 -9.09 -10.11
N ASP A 81 -6.51 -8.94 -11.27
CA ASP A 81 -7.03 -9.45 -12.54
C ASP A 81 -5.95 -9.90 -13.54
N GLN A 82 -4.66 -9.69 -13.25
CA GLN A 82 -3.55 -10.02 -14.17
C GLN A 82 -2.64 -11.14 -13.66
N VAL A 83 -3.05 -11.82 -12.59
CA VAL A 83 -2.44 -13.01 -12.01
C VAL A 83 -3.54 -13.95 -11.53
N THR A 84 -3.26 -15.24 -11.43
CA THR A 84 -4.21 -16.22 -10.88
C THR A 84 -4.28 -16.16 -9.36
N TYR A 85 -3.14 -15.85 -8.73
CA TYR A 85 -3.01 -15.75 -7.29
C TYR A 85 -1.79 -14.91 -6.92
N SER A 86 -1.86 -14.17 -5.82
CA SER A 86 -0.71 -13.53 -5.21
C SER A 86 -0.85 -13.46 -3.69
N ASN A 87 0.24 -13.62 -2.96
CA ASN A 87 0.23 -13.53 -1.51
C ASN A 87 1.55 -12.99 -0.96
N PHE A 88 1.45 -12.06 -0.02
CA PHE A 88 2.58 -11.63 0.79
C PHE A 88 2.74 -12.56 2.00
N GLU A 89 3.88 -13.24 2.03
CA GLU A 89 4.25 -14.24 3.02
C GLU A 89 5.47 -13.78 3.81
N LYS A 90 5.70 -14.42 4.98
CA LYS A 90 6.89 -14.20 5.82
C LYS A 90 7.17 -12.71 6.06
N ILE A 91 6.10 -11.94 6.28
CA ILE A 91 6.18 -10.49 6.45
C ILE A 91 6.87 -10.18 7.77
N THR A 92 7.97 -9.43 7.71
CA THR A 92 8.81 -9.07 8.85
C THR A 92 9.14 -7.58 8.78
N PHE A 93 9.50 -7.01 9.92
CA PHE A 93 9.94 -5.62 10.00
C PHE A 93 11.45 -5.56 10.17
N SER A 94 12.07 -4.58 9.52
CA SER A 94 13.49 -4.21 9.66
C SER A 94 13.61 -2.71 9.89
N ASP A 95 14.82 -2.24 10.21
CA ASP A 95 15.07 -0.80 10.38
C ASP A 95 14.92 -0.01 9.06
N LYS A 96 14.88 -0.70 7.91
CA LYS A 96 14.71 -0.09 6.58
C LYS A 96 13.25 -0.06 6.12
N GLY A 97 12.34 -0.76 6.81
CA GLY A 97 10.95 -0.93 6.39
C GLY A 97 10.46 -2.36 6.54
N ILE A 98 9.50 -2.76 5.71
CA ILE A 98 8.85 -4.07 5.77
C ILE A 98 9.43 -5.00 4.71
N THR A 99 9.87 -6.17 5.12
CA THR A 99 10.37 -7.24 4.25
C THR A 99 9.33 -8.35 4.12
N SER A 100 9.20 -8.93 2.93
CA SER A 100 8.25 -10.03 2.67
C SER A 100 8.74 -10.92 1.54
N SER A 101 8.34 -12.19 1.57
CA SER A 101 8.35 -13.05 0.39
C SER A 101 7.01 -12.90 -0.35
N LEU A 102 7.03 -12.42 -1.58
CA LEU A 102 5.83 -12.31 -2.42
C LEU A 102 5.76 -13.53 -3.35
N LEU A 103 4.69 -14.30 -3.22
CA LEU A 103 4.37 -15.43 -4.10
C LEU A 103 3.36 -14.99 -5.16
N VAL A 104 3.61 -15.32 -6.43
CA VAL A 104 2.75 -14.95 -7.57
C VAL A 104 2.57 -16.15 -8.49
N PHE A 105 1.32 -16.41 -8.87
CA PHE A 105 0.94 -17.44 -9.83
C PHE A 105 0.48 -16.71 -11.11
N PRO A 106 1.21 -16.81 -12.22
CA PRO A 106 0.82 -16.19 -13.48
C PRO A 106 -0.52 -16.74 -14.02
N LEU A 107 -1.15 -16.01 -14.95
CA LEU A 107 -2.42 -16.42 -15.59
C LEU A 107 -2.28 -17.62 -16.52
N LEU A 108 -1.16 -17.71 -17.24
CA LEU A 108 -0.87 -18.82 -18.14
C LEU A 108 -0.08 -19.90 -17.38
N PRO A 109 -0.15 -21.17 -17.81
CA PRO A 109 0.70 -22.23 -17.25
C PRO A 109 2.17 -21.79 -17.28
N ALA A 110 2.70 -21.47 -16.11
CA ALA A 110 4.03 -20.97 -15.88
C ALA A 110 4.47 -21.38 -14.48
N ALA A 111 5.78 -21.36 -14.25
CA ALA A 111 6.32 -21.59 -12.92
C ALA A 111 5.77 -20.55 -11.93
N ARG A 112 5.58 -20.97 -10.67
CA ARG A 112 5.27 -20.04 -9.59
C ARG A 112 6.47 -19.11 -9.40
N GLU A 113 6.20 -17.83 -9.25
CA GLU A 113 7.22 -16.81 -9.09
C GLU A 113 7.29 -16.41 -7.62
N ARG A 114 8.47 -16.52 -7.01
CA ARG A 114 8.74 -16.03 -5.65
C ARG A 114 9.73 -14.89 -5.67
N TYR A 115 9.36 -13.80 -5.01
CA TYR A 115 10.13 -12.57 -4.92
C TYR A 115 10.50 -12.29 -3.47
N ASP A 116 11.71 -11.78 -3.23
CA ASP A 116 12.07 -11.17 -1.96
C ASP A 116 11.91 -9.66 -2.08
N CYS A 117 11.02 -9.10 -1.28
CA CYS A 117 10.58 -7.72 -1.41
C CYS A 117 10.87 -6.89 -0.16
N LEU A 118 11.20 -5.63 -0.38
CA LEU A 118 11.31 -4.57 0.62
C LEU A 118 10.32 -3.45 0.26
N ILE A 119 9.58 -3.00 1.27
CA ILE A 119 8.77 -1.78 1.24
C ILE A 119 9.47 -0.77 2.16
N PRO A 120 10.24 0.19 1.60
CA PRO A 120 11.00 1.13 2.41
C PRO A 120 10.08 2.02 3.24
N ILE A 121 10.47 2.28 4.49
CA ILE A 121 9.79 3.25 5.36
C ILE A 121 10.83 4.23 5.88
N LYS A 122 10.58 5.53 5.69
CA LYS A 122 11.46 6.62 6.16
C LYS A 122 10.61 7.75 6.74
N GLY A 123 10.57 7.83 8.06
CA GLY A 123 9.66 8.76 8.76
C GLY A 123 8.22 8.54 8.28
N PRO A 124 7.49 9.59 7.86
CA PRO A 124 6.09 9.46 7.42
C PRO A 124 5.92 8.79 6.05
N THR A 125 6.98 8.48 5.31
CA THR A 125 6.90 8.09 3.89
C THR A 125 6.97 6.58 3.68
N ILE A 126 6.08 6.05 2.84
CA ILE A 126 6.09 4.67 2.34
C ILE A 126 6.65 4.65 0.91
N GLY A 127 7.78 3.95 0.72
CA GLY A 127 8.44 3.79 -0.58
C GLY A 127 7.69 2.90 -1.58
N ALA A 128 8.23 2.78 -2.79
CA ALA A 128 7.75 1.79 -3.76
C ALA A 128 8.14 0.37 -3.32
N LEU A 129 7.33 -0.62 -3.71
CA LEU A 129 7.68 -2.03 -3.57
C LEU A 129 8.93 -2.30 -4.43
N ALA A 130 10.01 -2.72 -3.79
CA ALA A 130 11.24 -3.13 -4.48
C ALA A 130 11.44 -4.62 -4.25
N CYS A 131 11.51 -5.40 -5.31
CA CYS A 131 11.67 -6.86 -5.24
C CYS A 131 12.91 -7.32 -6.01
N SER A 132 13.46 -8.46 -5.60
CA SER A 132 14.49 -9.18 -6.35
C SER A 132 13.97 -9.71 -7.69
N LYS A 133 14.86 -10.32 -8.49
CA LYS A 133 14.41 -11.18 -9.60
C LYS A 133 13.69 -12.41 -9.02
N PRO A 134 12.63 -12.90 -9.66
CA PRO A 134 11.90 -14.05 -9.14
C PRO A 134 12.76 -15.32 -9.18
N THR A 135 12.61 -16.15 -8.16
CA THR A 135 12.93 -17.58 -8.26
C THR A 135 11.70 -18.32 -8.77
N TYR A 136 11.91 -19.29 -9.67
CA TYR A 136 10.84 -20.05 -10.28
C TYR A 136 10.70 -21.42 -9.61
N GLU A 137 9.51 -21.75 -9.15
CA GLU A 137 9.16 -23.07 -8.61
C GLU A 137 8.29 -23.80 -9.63
N TYR A 138 8.73 -24.98 -10.06
CA TYR A 138 7.99 -25.89 -10.93
C TYR A 138 7.39 -27.00 -10.06
N ASP A 139 6.17 -27.41 -10.39
CA ASP A 139 5.56 -28.62 -9.83
C ASP A 139 6.13 -29.89 -10.48
#